data_AF-A0A5B1B773-F1
#
_entry.id   AF-A0A5B1B773-F1
#
_cell.length_a   1.000
_cell.length_b   1.000
_cell.length_c   1.000
_cell.angle_alpha   90.00
_cell.angle_beta   90.00
_cell.angle_gamma   90.00
#
_symmetry.space_group_name_H-M   'P 1'
#
loop_
_entity.id
_entity.type
_entity.pdbx_description
1 polymer ?
#
loop_
_entity_poly.entity_id
_entity_poly.type
_entity_poly.pdbx_seq_one_letter_code
_entity_poly.pdbx_strand_id
1 'polypeptide(L)'
;MCTFYYCQKWQILNLWPSAYWAYHLGSCAIGGNTSGSKRTIAIEISNIGFLKRIDDKLVTVYNDNDVYCDINQTQLCTKLASPYRGELYYATFTKQQYDSVLILLRYLTATYSIPRKFLSEDKRYITGDKNELINFRGIVSHVNYRSSRKWDIGPAFDWGKIIDGIL
;
A
#
# COMPACT_ATOMS: atom_id res chain seq x y z
N MET A 1 4.69 11.50 -13.59
CA MET A 1 4.23 10.37 -12.78
C MET A 1 3.81 10.86 -11.40
N CYS A 2 2.49 10.95 -11.20
CA CYS A 2 1.86 11.56 -10.03
C CYS A 2 2.06 10.76 -8.73
N THR A 3 2.11 11.45 -7.59
CA THR A 3 1.86 10.86 -6.28
C THR A 3 0.53 11.36 -5.79
N PHE A 4 -0.38 10.44 -5.50
CA PHE A 4 -1.64 10.77 -4.86
C PHE A 4 -1.55 10.50 -3.37
N TYR A 5 -1.96 11.46 -2.55
CA TYR A 5 -2.05 11.31 -1.10
C TYR A 5 -3.50 11.40 -0.68
N TYR A 6 -3.92 10.47 0.17
CA TYR A 6 -5.26 10.49 0.74
C TYR A 6 -5.22 10.95 2.20
N CYS A 7 -6.05 11.92 2.57
CA CYS A 7 -6.24 12.39 3.94
C CYS A 7 -7.68 12.11 4.40
N GLN A 8 -7.90 11.93 5.71
CA GLN A 8 -9.18 11.53 6.33
C GLN A 8 -10.43 12.38 6.00
N LYS A 9 -10.29 13.47 5.22
CA LYS A 9 -11.40 14.28 4.68
C LYS A 9 -11.87 13.87 3.28
N TRP A 10 -11.65 12.62 2.86
CA TRP A 10 -12.24 12.06 1.63
C TRP A 10 -11.79 12.72 0.32
N GLN A 11 -10.57 13.25 0.30
CA GLN A 11 -9.99 13.94 -0.86
C GLN A 11 -8.80 13.17 -1.43
N ILE A 12 -8.80 13.02 -2.76
CA ILE A 12 -7.63 12.56 -3.52
C ILE A 12 -6.80 13.80 -3.83
N LEU A 13 -5.62 13.92 -3.22
CA LEU A 13 -4.71 15.02 -3.48
C LEU A 13 -3.68 14.57 -4.50
N ASN A 14 -3.64 15.26 -5.65
CA ASN A 14 -2.53 15.10 -6.60
C ASN A 14 -1.37 15.96 -6.14
N LEU A 15 -0.37 15.34 -5.50
CA LEU A 15 0.76 16.09 -4.96
C LEU A 15 1.71 16.50 -6.09
N TRP A 16 2.05 15.62 -7.02
CA TRP A 16 2.97 15.92 -8.13
C TRP A 16 2.35 15.82 -9.52
N PRO A 17 2.62 16.77 -10.43
CA PRO A 17 2.15 16.69 -11.81
C PRO A 17 2.66 15.44 -12.54
N SER A 18 1.87 14.95 -13.50
CA SER A 18 2.21 13.75 -14.26
C SER A 18 3.42 13.91 -15.19
N ALA A 19 3.92 15.14 -15.37
CA ALA A 19 5.17 15.40 -16.08
C ALA A 19 6.45 15.09 -15.27
N TYR A 20 6.37 15.04 -13.93
CA TYR A 20 7.51 14.81 -13.02
C TYR A 20 7.36 13.49 -12.26
N TRP A 21 8.41 12.97 -11.61
CA TRP A 21 8.29 11.78 -10.76
C TRP A 21 8.58 12.12 -9.29
N ALA A 22 7.98 11.37 -8.37
CA ALA A 22 8.21 11.50 -6.93
C ALA A 22 9.26 10.52 -6.42
N TYR A 23 9.90 10.84 -5.29
CA TYR A 23 10.81 9.91 -4.61
C TYR A 23 10.04 9.03 -3.63
N HIS A 24 9.31 8.04 -4.16
CA HIS A 24 8.42 7.19 -3.34
C HIS A 24 9.00 5.79 -3.03
N LEU A 25 9.92 5.26 -3.86
CA LEU A 25 10.46 3.92 -3.63
C LEU A 25 11.57 3.89 -2.55
N GLY A 26 12.41 4.92 -2.48
CA GLY A 26 13.57 4.98 -1.58
C GLY A 26 14.85 4.39 -2.19
N SER A 27 16.00 4.66 -1.56
CA SER A 27 17.34 4.32 -2.09
C SER A 27 17.67 2.83 -2.13
N CYS A 28 17.06 2.02 -1.26
CA CYS A 28 17.28 0.58 -1.19
C CYS A 28 16.23 -0.25 -1.95
N ALA A 29 15.36 0.40 -2.72
CA ALA A 29 14.35 -0.28 -3.51
C ALA A 29 14.93 -0.78 -4.84
N ILE A 30 14.35 -1.84 -5.40
CA ILE A 30 14.65 -2.31 -6.75
C ILE A 30 14.41 -1.16 -7.75
N GLY A 31 15.46 -0.72 -8.44
CA GLY A 31 15.42 0.42 -9.35
C GLY A 31 15.52 1.80 -8.67
N GLY A 32 15.37 1.88 -7.35
CA GLY A 32 15.53 3.09 -6.54
C GLY A 32 14.67 4.28 -6.97
N ASN A 33 15.05 5.47 -6.50
CA ASN A 33 14.37 6.74 -6.82
C ASN A 33 14.67 7.27 -8.23
N THR A 34 15.50 6.58 -9.00
CA THR A 34 15.81 6.91 -10.38
C THR A 34 15.00 6.02 -11.31
N SER A 35 15.54 4.89 -11.74
CA SER A 35 14.91 4.03 -12.74
C SER A 35 13.58 3.46 -12.28
N GLY A 36 13.44 3.15 -10.98
CA GLY A 36 12.20 2.64 -10.38
C GLY A 36 11.13 3.72 -10.28
N SER A 37 11.37 4.78 -9.50
CA SER A 37 10.35 5.81 -9.30
C SER A 37 9.97 6.57 -10.59
N LYS A 38 10.88 6.70 -11.57
CA LYS A 38 10.56 7.33 -12.86
C LYS A 38 9.58 6.54 -13.72
N ARG A 39 9.44 5.23 -13.49
CA ARG A 39 8.58 4.34 -14.28
C ARG A 39 7.33 3.87 -13.54
N THR A 40 7.07 4.40 -12.34
CA THR A 40 5.92 4.04 -11.50
C THR A 40 5.13 5.26 -11.05
N ILE A 41 3.79 5.14 -10.99
CA ILE A 41 2.89 6.12 -10.37
C ILE A 41 2.62 5.63 -8.96
N ALA A 42 2.79 6.49 -7.97
CA ALA A 42 2.59 6.13 -6.58
C ALA A 42 1.20 6.55 -6.09
N ILE A 43 0.58 5.68 -5.31
CA ILE A 43 -0.64 5.98 -4.56
C ILE A 43 -0.30 5.74 -3.10
N GLU A 44 -0.37 6.80 -2.31
CA GLU A 44 -0.17 6.77 -0.87
C GLU A 44 -1.55 6.88 -0.18
N ILE A 45 -1.86 5.88 0.63
CA ILE A 45 -3.12 5.80 1.38
C ILE A 45 -2.80 6.09 2.84
N SER A 46 -3.39 7.14 3.43
CA SER A 46 -3.19 7.41 4.86
C SER A 46 -3.77 6.29 5.71
N ASN A 47 -2.88 5.50 6.28
CA ASN A 47 -3.15 4.43 7.22
C ASN A 47 -1.90 4.24 8.09
N ILE A 48 -2.10 3.99 9.39
CA ILE A 48 -0.99 3.92 10.35
C ILE A 48 -0.16 2.62 10.21
N GLY A 49 -0.67 1.65 9.46
CA GLY A 49 -0.02 0.37 9.21
C GLY A 49 -0.29 -0.64 10.32
N PHE A 50 0.75 -1.40 10.68
CA PHE A 50 0.65 -2.38 11.76
C PHE A 50 0.56 -1.69 13.13
N LEU A 51 0.05 -2.43 14.12
CA LEU A 51 -0.12 -1.99 15.49
C LEU A 51 0.61 -2.96 16.42
N LYS A 52 1.24 -2.43 17.46
CA LYS A 52 1.85 -3.24 18.52
C LYS A 52 0.79 -3.56 19.56
N ARG A 53 0.81 -4.79 20.08
CA ARG A 53 -0.05 -5.17 21.20
C ARG A 53 0.68 -4.93 22.52
N ILE A 54 0.04 -4.22 23.44
CA ILE A 54 0.46 -4.08 24.84
C ILE A 54 -0.78 -4.38 25.69
N ASP A 55 -0.74 -5.52 26.39
CA ASP A 55 -1.90 -6.08 27.10
C ASP A 55 -3.13 -6.19 26.18
N ASP A 56 -4.23 -5.53 26.52
CA ASP A 56 -5.47 -5.52 25.74
C ASP A 56 -5.59 -4.30 24.81
N LYS A 57 -4.52 -3.52 24.68
CA LYS A 57 -4.46 -2.34 23.81
C LYS A 57 -3.62 -2.60 22.58
N LEU A 58 -4.03 -1.97 21.48
CA LEU A 58 -3.26 -1.84 20.25
C LEU A 58 -2.76 -0.41 20.14
N VAL A 59 -1.44 -0.26 20.08
CA VAL A 59 -0.75 1.03 20.06
C VAL A 59 -0.04 1.25 18.74
N THR A 60 0.17 2.50 18.36
CA THR A 60 0.89 2.82 17.13
C THR A 60 2.37 2.42 17.24
N VAL A 61 3.01 2.23 16.09
CA VAL A 61 4.43 1.86 16.03
C VAL A 61 5.36 2.98 16.51
N TYR A 62 4.84 4.21 16.57
CA TYR A 62 5.61 5.42 16.86
C TYR A 62 5.77 5.67 18.35
N ASN A 63 4.85 5.18 19.20
CA ASN A 63 4.89 5.39 20.65
C ASN A 63 4.06 4.33 21.38
N ASP A 64 4.64 3.69 22.40
CA ASP A 64 3.96 2.66 23.21
C ASP A 64 2.77 3.19 24.03
N ASN A 65 2.68 4.51 24.21
CA ASN A 65 1.57 5.16 24.92
C ASN A 65 0.50 5.73 23.97
N ASP A 66 0.71 5.65 22.65
CA ASP A 66 -0.23 6.13 21.64
C ASP A 66 -1.23 5.03 21.29
N VAL A 67 -2.26 4.91 22.12
CA VAL A 67 -3.31 3.89 21.98
C VAL A 67 -4.16 4.20 20.76
N TYR A 68 -4.16 3.28 19.80
CA TYR A 68 -5.01 3.35 18.61
C TYR A 68 -6.42 2.81 18.89
N CYS A 69 -6.51 1.61 19.49
CA CYS A 69 -7.78 0.99 19.87
C CYS A 69 -7.59 -0.13 20.90
N ASP A 70 -8.70 -0.61 21.47
CA ASP A 70 -8.74 -1.85 22.23
C ASP A 70 -8.73 -3.07 21.28
N ILE A 71 -8.21 -4.22 21.73
CA ILE A 71 -8.12 -5.45 20.94
C ILE A 71 -9.49 -5.96 20.46
N ASN A 72 -10.57 -5.63 21.19
CA ASN A 72 -11.93 -6.05 20.85
C ASN A 72 -12.59 -5.16 19.79
N GLN A 73 -11.98 -4.03 19.40
CA GLN A 73 -12.50 -3.11 18.38
C GLN A 73 -12.09 -3.56 16.96
N THR A 74 -12.61 -4.72 16.56
CA THR A 74 -12.28 -5.37 15.26
C THR A 74 -12.68 -4.56 14.03
N GLN A 75 -13.55 -3.56 14.17
CA GLN A 75 -13.88 -2.61 13.11
C GLN A 75 -12.75 -1.61 12.82
N LEU A 76 -11.81 -1.40 13.76
CA LEU A 76 -10.68 -0.50 13.62
C LEU A 76 -9.40 -1.23 13.26
N CYS A 77 -9.28 -2.51 13.65
CA CYS A 77 -8.08 -3.32 13.43
C CYS A 77 -8.42 -4.72 12.88
N THR A 78 -7.67 -5.13 11.85
CA THR A 78 -7.64 -6.51 11.35
C THR A 78 -6.53 -7.29 12.06
N LYS A 79 -6.88 -8.43 12.66
CA LYS A 79 -5.90 -9.43 13.11
C LYS A 79 -5.69 -10.47 12.02
N LEU A 80 -4.45 -10.66 11.58
CA LEU A 80 -4.09 -11.71 10.63
C LEU A 80 -4.08 -13.10 11.27
N ALA A 81 -4.39 -14.13 10.48
CA ALA A 81 -4.29 -15.53 10.91
C ALA A 81 -2.84 -15.98 11.14
N SER A 82 -1.89 -15.37 10.43
CA SER A 82 -0.45 -15.61 10.59
C SER A 82 0.31 -14.29 10.48
N PRO A 83 1.43 -14.12 11.23
CA PRO A 83 2.19 -12.88 11.19
C PRO A 83 2.69 -12.55 9.78
N TYR A 84 2.52 -11.31 9.37
CA TYR A 84 3.12 -10.78 8.15
C TYR A 84 4.31 -9.91 8.52
N ARG A 85 5.52 -10.33 8.12
CA ARG A 85 6.78 -9.65 8.46
C ARG A 85 6.90 -9.34 9.96
N GLY A 86 6.53 -10.31 10.80
CA GLY A 86 6.58 -10.23 12.26
C GLY A 86 5.32 -9.68 12.92
N GLU A 87 4.41 -9.04 12.17
CA GLU A 87 3.31 -8.27 12.74
C GLU A 87 1.96 -8.93 12.50
N LEU A 88 1.07 -8.84 13.49
CA LEU A 88 -0.25 -9.52 13.48
C LEU A 88 -1.44 -8.57 13.36
N TYR A 89 -1.33 -7.35 13.86
CA TYR A 89 -2.45 -6.41 13.97
C TYR A 89 -2.21 -5.25 13.02
N TYR A 90 -3.23 -4.87 12.25
CA TYR A 90 -3.15 -3.82 11.23
C TYR A 90 -4.39 -2.94 11.28
N ALA A 91 -4.20 -1.63 11.19
CA ALA A 91 -5.32 -0.71 11.09
C ALA A 91 -6.11 -0.95 9.79
N THR A 92 -7.43 -1.00 9.93
CA THR A 92 -8.36 -1.19 8.81
C THR A 92 -8.36 0.00 7.84
N PHE A 93 -8.80 -0.23 6.62
CA PHE A 93 -9.09 0.81 5.65
C PHE A 93 -10.60 1.02 5.57
N THR A 94 -11.02 2.28 5.49
CA THR A 94 -12.43 2.67 5.36
C THR A 94 -12.97 2.32 3.98
N LYS A 95 -14.30 2.20 3.85
CA LYS A 95 -14.97 1.95 2.56
C LYS A 95 -14.57 2.98 1.50
N GLN A 96 -14.56 4.26 1.87
CA GLN A 96 -14.30 5.35 0.94
C GLN A 96 -12.83 5.41 0.52
N GLN A 97 -11.89 4.93 1.34
CA GLN A 97 -10.51 4.73 0.90
C GLN A 97 -10.45 3.71 -0.24
N TYR A 98 -11.14 2.58 -0.12
CA TYR A 98 -11.24 1.62 -1.21
C TYR A 98 -11.91 2.22 -2.44
N ASP A 99 -13.05 2.92 -2.28
CA ASP A 99 -13.76 3.53 -3.40
C ASP A 99 -12.86 4.55 -4.14
N SER A 100 -12.08 5.34 -3.39
CA SER A 100 -11.14 6.32 -3.96
C SER A 100 -9.99 5.64 -4.71
N VAL A 101 -9.43 4.57 -4.15
CA VAL A 101 -8.38 3.77 -4.81
C VAL A 101 -8.91 3.15 -6.10
N LEU A 102 -10.13 2.62 -6.10
CA LEU A 102 -10.76 2.07 -7.31
C LEU A 102 -10.92 3.13 -8.41
N ILE A 103 -11.44 4.31 -8.07
CA ILE A 103 -11.57 5.43 -9.00
C ILE A 103 -10.19 5.80 -9.57
N LEU A 104 -9.19 5.92 -8.71
CA LEU A 104 -7.85 6.33 -9.11
C LEU A 104 -7.16 5.27 -9.98
N LEU A 105 -7.25 3.98 -9.64
CA LEU A 105 -6.72 2.89 -10.44
C LEU A 105 -7.37 2.85 -11.82
N ARG A 106 -8.71 2.99 -11.91
CA ARG A 106 -9.42 3.04 -13.19
C ARG A 106 -8.96 4.22 -14.04
N TYR A 107 -8.84 5.41 -13.45
CA TYR A 107 -8.35 6.61 -14.13
C TYR A 107 -6.92 6.45 -14.65
N LEU A 108 -5.99 6.00 -13.80
CA LEU A 108 -4.58 5.89 -14.16
C LEU A 108 -4.33 4.77 -15.17
N THR A 109 -4.99 3.64 -15.01
CA THR A 109 -4.84 2.50 -15.95
C THR A 109 -5.36 2.85 -17.34
N ALA A 110 -6.48 3.58 -17.44
CA ALA A 110 -6.99 4.10 -18.70
C ALA A 110 -6.06 5.18 -19.29
N THR A 111 -5.72 6.20 -18.50
CA THR A 111 -4.92 7.36 -18.95
C THR A 111 -3.54 6.96 -19.47
N TYR A 112 -2.87 6.01 -18.82
CA TYR A 112 -1.50 5.63 -19.14
C TYR A 112 -1.36 4.24 -19.77
N SER A 113 -2.48 3.61 -20.16
CA SER A 113 -2.49 2.24 -20.72
C SER A 113 -1.69 1.25 -19.85
N ILE A 114 -1.85 1.36 -18.53
CA ILE A 114 -1.25 0.44 -17.55
C ILE A 114 -2.19 -0.77 -17.45
N PRO A 115 -1.71 -2.01 -17.68
CA PRO A 115 -2.55 -3.19 -17.53
C PRO A 115 -3.14 -3.29 -16.12
N ARG A 116 -4.43 -3.63 -16.01
CA ARG A 116 -5.09 -3.93 -14.73
C ARG A 116 -4.72 -5.33 -14.22
N LYS A 117 -3.42 -5.60 -14.18
CA LYS A 117 -2.83 -6.87 -13.81
C LYS A 117 -2.12 -6.72 -12.48
N PHE A 118 -2.40 -7.65 -11.56
CA PHE A 118 -1.69 -7.77 -10.30
C PHE A 118 -0.69 -8.92 -10.38
N LEU A 119 0.28 -8.93 -9.47
CA LEU A 119 1.07 -10.13 -9.21
C LEU A 119 0.15 -11.23 -8.64
N SER A 120 0.52 -12.48 -8.90
CA SER A 120 -0.10 -13.63 -8.26
C SER A 120 0.04 -13.52 -6.73
N GLU A 121 -0.89 -14.13 -6.00
CA GLU A 121 -0.98 -13.94 -4.55
C GLU A 121 0.29 -14.36 -3.81
N ASP A 122 0.93 -15.45 -4.22
CA ASP A 122 2.21 -15.95 -3.70
C ASP A 122 3.36 -14.94 -3.86
N LYS A 123 3.27 -14.05 -4.87
CA LYS A 123 4.26 -13.00 -5.14
C LYS A 123 3.90 -11.64 -4.56
N ARG A 124 2.63 -11.42 -4.22
CA ARG A 124 2.09 -10.10 -3.86
C ARG A 124 2.74 -9.50 -2.60
N TYR A 125 3.18 -10.35 -1.68
CA TYR A 125 3.64 -9.96 -0.36
C TYR A 125 5.15 -10.10 -0.15
N ILE A 126 5.87 -10.52 -1.19
CA ILE A 126 7.33 -10.72 -1.17
C ILE A 126 8.02 -9.72 -2.10
N THR A 127 9.32 -9.55 -1.89
CA THR A 127 10.17 -8.75 -2.78
C THR A 127 10.34 -9.50 -4.08
N GLY A 128 10.08 -8.84 -5.21
CA GLY A 128 10.24 -9.46 -6.51
C GLY A 128 11.71 -9.55 -6.92
N ASP A 129 11.98 -10.33 -7.97
CA ASP A 129 13.27 -10.29 -8.64
C ASP A 129 13.45 -8.96 -9.41
N LYS A 130 14.69 -8.49 -9.52
CA LYS A 130 15.00 -7.22 -10.20
C LYS A 130 14.57 -7.27 -11.67
N ASN A 131 14.81 -8.37 -12.37
CA ASN A 131 14.44 -8.50 -13.77
C ASN A 131 12.93 -8.68 -13.92
N GLU A 132 12.27 -9.37 -12.98
CA GLU A 132 10.81 -9.50 -13.00
C GLU A 132 10.11 -8.14 -12.85
N LEU A 133 10.46 -7.34 -11.83
CA LEU A 133 9.77 -6.08 -11.55
C LEU A 133 10.07 -4.97 -12.56
N ILE A 134 11.28 -4.96 -13.13
CA ILE A 134 11.63 -4.01 -14.19
C ILE A 134 10.83 -4.29 -15.47
N ASN A 135 10.41 -5.53 -15.70
CA ASN A 135 9.64 -5.91 -16.89
C ASN A 135 8.13 -6.03 -16.62
N PHE A 136 7.71 -6.11 -15.35
CA PHE A 136 6.30 -6.15 -15.00
C PHE A 136 5.59 -4.85 -15.40
N ARG A 137 4.40 -5.01 -15.99
CA ARG A 137 3.48 -3.95 -16.34
C ARG A 137 2.16 -4.21 -15.63
N GLY A 138 1.85 -3.40 -14.64
CA GLY A 138 0.60 -3.51 -13.88
C GLY A 138 0.69 -2.84 -12.52
N ILE A 139 -0.09 -3.36 -11.57
CA ILE A 139 -0.25 -2.84 -10.23
C ILE A 139 0.53 -3.74 -9.25
N VAL A 140 1.39 -3.11 -8.46
CA VAL A 140 2.27 -3.73 -7.47
C VAL A 140 2.28 -2.90 -6.20
N SER A 141 2.77 -3.45 -5.10
CA SER A 141 2.89 -2.77 -3.81
C SER A 141 4.35 -2.44 -3.47
N HIS A 142 4.56 -1.55 -2.48
CA HIS A 142 5.91 -1.11 -2.11
C HIS A 142 6.78 -2.28 -1.67
N VAL A 143 6.18 -3.27 -1.01
CA VAL A 143 6.89 -4.47 -0.57
C VAL A 143 7.55 -5.26 -1.69
N ASN A 144 7.01 -5.20 -2.92
CA ASN A 144 7.63 -5.86 -4.06
C ASN A 144 8.99 -5.25 -4.38
N TYR A 145 9.16 -3.95 -4.17
CA TYR A 145 10.44 -3.27 -4.43
C TYR A 145 11.42 -3.34 -3.25
N ARG A 146 10.98 -3.67 -2.04
CA ARG A 146 11.81 -3.53 -0.83
C ARG A 146 11.68 -4.69 0.15
N SER A 147 12.81 -5.34 0.39
CA SER A 147 12.92 -6.52 1.25
C SER A 147 12.84 -6.25 2.74
N SER A 148 13.14 -5.04 3.20
CA SER A 148 13.15 -4.71 4.63
C SER A 148 12.45 -3.39 4.93
N ARG A 149 11.95 -3.28 6.17
CA ARG A 149 11.38 -2.04 6.73
C ARG A 149 10.18 -1.48 5.94
N LYS A 150 9.44 -2.36 5.29
CA LYS A 150 8.21 -2.07 4.56
C LYS A 150 7.19 -3.18 4.78
N TRP A 151 5.94 -2.80 4.99
CA TRP A 151 4.81 -3.70 5.20
C TRP A 151 3.64 -3.35 4.27
N ASP A 152 3.79 -2.26 3.51
CA ASP A 152 2.75 -1.65 2.71
C ASP A 152 2.79 -2.13 1.24
N ILE A 153 1.66 -2.49 0.62
CA ILE A 153 0.36 -2.78 1.23
C ILE A 153 0.24 -4.30 1.43
N GLY A 154 0.05 -4.72 2.69
CA GLY A 154 0.13 -6.11 3.12
C GLY A 154 -1.16 -6.92 2.95
N PRO A 155 -1.24 -8.12 3.53
CA PRO A 155 -2.41 -9.00 3.44
C PRO A 155 -3.63 -8.51 4.26
N ALA A 156 -3.46 -7.54 5.16
CA ALA A 156 -4.58 -6.92 5.89
C ALA A 156 -5.46 -6.00 5.02
N PHE A 157 -4.99 -5.67 3.81
CA PHE A 157 -5.76 -4.92 2.83
C PHE A 157 -6.66 -5.86 2.03
N ASP A 158 -7.89 -5.43 1.75
CA ASP A 158 -8.87 -6.20 1.00
C ASP A 158 -8.55 -6.17 -0.50
N TRP A 159 -7.65 -7.08 -0.89
CA TRP A 159 -7.22 -7.24 -2.27
C TRP A 159 -8.33 -7.74 -3.18
N GLY A 160 -9.24 -8.59 -2.67
CA GLY A 160 -10.39 -9.08 -3.45
C GLY A 160 -11.25 -7.92 -3.91
N LYS A 161 -11.61 -7.02 -2.99
CA LYS A 161 -12.37 -5.81 -3.32
C LYS A 161 -11.71 -4.93 -4.38
N ILE A 162 -10.38 -4.80 -4.36
CA ILE A 162 -9.66 -4.01 -5.35
C ILE A 162 -9.56 -4.72 -6.69
N ILE A 163 -9.23 -6.01 -6.70
CA ILE A 163 -9.08 -6.81 -7.92
C ILE A 163 -10.43 -6.86 -8.65
N ASP A 164 -11.48 -7.29 -7.96
CA ASP A 164 -12.83 -7.42 -8.53
C ASP A 164 -13.40 -6.05 -8.94
N GLY A 165 -13.05 -4.99 -8.21
CA GLY A 165 -13.53 -3.64 -8.49
C GLY A 165 -12.88 -2.98 -9.70
N ILE A 166 -11.79 -3.50 -10.26
CA ILE A 166 -11.16 -2.92 -11.47
C ILE A 166 -11.20 -3.82 -12.71
N LEU A 167 -11.62 -5.08 -12.57
CA LEU A 167 -12.02 -5.91 -13.70
C LEU A 167 -13.15 -5.21 -14.48
#